data_AF-A0AA87CRQ7-F1
#
_entry.id   AF-A0AA87CRQ7-F1
#
_cell.length_a   1.000
_cell.length_b   1.000
_cell.length_c   1.000
_cell.angle_alpha   90.00
_cell.angle_beta   90.00
_cell.angle_gamma   90.00
#
_symmetry.space_group_name_H-M   'P 1'
#
loop_
_entity.id
_entity.type
_entity.pdbx_description
1 polymer ?
#
loop_
_entity_poly.entity_id
_entity_poly.type
_entity_poly.pdbx_seq_one_letter_code
_entity_poly.pdbx_strand_id
1 'polypeptide(L)'
;MKKHIFSITVLSAATLLVTGCSSNNDMWGEFANILSDANPVVQESEEWEAYSIKTTQQGVTYASASSADQQFVSKKMDAEYADALYRVSSPFARSDKTKEQLAKDNQGYRFKYNEIMVVKDKKTANTIGYCVNYDSDQIENGQVKPVKEKDKIRNHFIYVDKVKPLSVMTVGSDFTKVMCGEEFYNKYKK
;
A
#
# COMPACT_ATOMS: atom_id res chain seq x y z
N MET A 1 -13.48 -17.90 15.54
CA MET A 1 -12.78 -17.35 14.36
C MET A 1 -13.60 -16.17 13.85
N LYS A 2 -13.21 -14.94 14.18
CA LYS A 2 -13.91 -13.73 13.73
C LYS A 2 -13.23 -13.26 12.45
N LYS A 3 -13.95 -13.32 11.32
CA LYS A 3 -13.54 -12.70 10.06
C LYS A 3 -13.71 -11.19 10.22
N HIS A 4 -12.61 -10.47 10.45
CA HIS A 4 -12.62 -9.03 10.45
C HIS A 4 -12.21 -8.54 9.06
N ILE A 5 -13.22 -8.11 8.32
CA ILE A 5 -13.09 -7.43 7.02
C ILE A 5 -12.18 -6.22 7.24
N PHE A 6 -11.11 -6.13 6.45
CA PHE A 6 -10.21 -4.99 6.42
C PHE A 6 -11.01 -3.70 6.28
N SER A 7 -11.00 -2.87 7.34
CA SER A 7 -11.51 -1.50 7.28
C SER A 7 -10.58 -0.69 6.37
N ILE A 8 -10.92 -0.63 5.09
CA ILE A 8 -10.33 0.29 4.11
C ILE A 8 -10.75 1.70 4.52
N THR A 9 -10.00 2.34 5.40
CA THR A 9 -10.13 3.77 5.77
C THR A 9 -9.52 4.68 4.70
N VAL A 10 -9.77 4.39 3.42
CA VAL A 10 -9.41 5.24 2.26
C VAL A 10 -10.68 5.63 1.48
N LEU A 11 -11.83 5.66 2.15
CA LEU A 11 -13.13 5.93 1.52
C LEU A 11 -13.98 6.97 2.28
N SER A 12 -13.35 7.89 3.01
CA SER A 12 -14.06 8.99 3.68
C SER A 12 -14.36 10.20 2.79
N ALA A 13 -14.17 10.11 1.46
CA ALA A 13 -14.51 11.17 0.51
C ALA A 13 -15.68 10.84 -0.43
N ALA A 14 -16.33 9.68 -0.28
CA ALA A 14 -17.57 9.38 -0.99
C ALA A 14 -18.75 9.61 -0.04
N THR A 15 -19.11 10.87 0.20
CA THR A 15 -20.51 11.20 0.47
C THR A 15 -21.31 10.78 -0.75
N LEU A 16 -21.68 9.51 -0.80
CA LEU A 16 -22.75 8.97 -1.64
C LEU A 16 -24.01 9.74 -1.24
N LEU A 17 -24.21 10.89 -1.88
CA LEU A 17 -25.48 11.60 -1.88
C LEU A 17 -26.48 10.73 -2.63
N VAL A 18 -27.09 9.82 -1.87
CA VAL A 18 -28.26 9.06 -2.28
C VAL A 18 -29.43 10.04 -2.34
N THR A 19 -29.55 10.75 -3.46
CA THR A 19 -30.78 11.46 -3.82
C THR A 19 -31.02 11.27 -5.30
N GLY A 20 -31.99 10.42 -5.65
CA GLY A 20 -32.54 10.37 -7.01
C GLY A 20 -33.00 8.98 -7.45
N CYS A 21 -34.28 8.68 -7.22
CA CYS A 21 -34.95 7.52 -7.82
C CYS A 21 -35.06 7.70 -9.36
N SER A 22 -34.17 7.11 -10.14
CA SER A 22 -34.48 6.53 -11.48
C SER A 22 -33.25 5.88 -12.13
N SER A 23 -33.22 4.54 -12.15
CA SER A 23 -32.48 3.61 -13.04
C SER A 23 -31.74 2.48 -12.27
N ASN A 24 -32.50 1.53 -11.71
CA ASN A 24 -31.92 0.43 -10.94
C ASN A 24 -30.95 -0.47 -11.75
N ASN A 25 -31.06 -0.58 -13.08
CA ASN A 25 -30.18 -1.48 -13.85
C ASN A 25 -28.73 -0.97 -14.01
N ASP A 26 -28.53 0.34 -14.18
CA ASP A 26 -27.20 0.90 -14.41
C ASP A 26 -26.34 0.88 -13.12
N MET A 27 -26.97 1.13 -11.96
CA MET A 27 -26.26 1.12 -10.68
C MET A 27 -25.77 -0.29 -10.28
N TRP A 28 -26.57 -1.34 -10.55
CA TRP A 28 -26.14 -2.73 -10.31
C TRP A 28 -25.08 -3.19 -11.32
N GLY A 29 -25.16 -2.72 -12.57
CA GLY A 29 -24.13 -2.95 -13.59
C GLY A 29 -22.79 -2.29 -13.24
N GLU A 30 -22.81 -1.03 -12.82
CA GLU A 30 -21.60 -0.33 -12.35
C GLU A 30 -21.03 -0.97 -11.08
N PHE A 31 -21.87 -1.39 -10.14
CA PHE A 31 -21.42 -2.10 -8.94
C PHE A 31 -20.78 -3.45 -9.28
N ALA A 32 -21.38 -4.23 -10.19
CA ALA A 32 -20.82 -5.50 -10.65
C ALA A 32 -19.48 -5.31 -11.37
N ASN A 33 -19.34 -4.25 -12.18
CA ASN A 33 -18.09 -3.90 -12.85
C ASN A 33 -17.01 -3.46 -11.85
N ILE A 34 -17.37 -2.72 -10.79
CA ILE A 34 -16.45 -2.39 -9.69
C ILE A 34 -15.95 -3.64 -8.99
N LEU A 35 -16.83 -4.58 -8.66
CA LEU A 35 -16.43 -5.84 -8.04
C LEU A 35 -15.53 -6.66 -8.96
N SER A 36 -15.86 -6.75 -10.25
CA SER A 36 -15.05 -7.47 -11.24
C SER A 36 -13.66 -6.86 -11.39
N ASP A 37 -13.57 -5.54 -11.51
CA ASP A 37 -12.30 -4.83 -11.73
C ASP A 37 -11.45 -4.74 -10.44
N ALA A 38 -12.08 -4.80 -9.26
CA ALA A 38 -11.39 -4.84 -7.97
C ALA A 38 -10.96 -6.26 -7.57
N ASN A 39 -11.51 -7.31 -8.19
CA ASN A 39 -11.18 -8.71 -7.86
C ASN A 39 -9.66 -9.02 -7.92
N PRO A 40 -8.89 -8.55 -8.91
CA PRO A 40 -7.43 -8.72 -8.91
C PRO A 40 -6.74 -8.09 -7.69
N VAL A 41 -7.26 -6.97 -7.18
CA VAL A 41 -6.73 -6.29 -5.98
C VAL A 41 -7.01 -7.12 -4.73
N VAL A 42 -8.19 -7.73 -4.64
CA VAL A 42 -8.54 -8.64 -3.54
C VAL A 42 -7.62 -9.86 -3.56
N GLN A 43 -7.41 -10.47 -4.73
CA GLN A 43 -6.49 -11.60 -4.90
C GLN A 43 -5.06 -11.22 -4.53
N GLU A 44 -4.56 -10.06 -4.99
CA GLU A 44 -3.25 -9.54 -4.60
C GLU A 44 -3.12 -9.43 -3.08
N SER A 45 -4.15 -8.92 -2.39
CA SER A 45 -4.16 -8.83 -0.93
C SER A 45 -4.08 -10.21 -0.25
N GLU A 46 -4.87 -11.18 -0.71
CA GLU A 46 -4.86 -12.55 -0.17
C GLU A 46 -3.51 -13.25 -0.40
N GLU A 47 -2.90 -13.05 -1.58
CA GLU A 47 -1.59 -13.59 -1.91
C GLU A 47 -0.50 -13.02 -0.99
N TRP A 48 -0.53 -11.72 -0.70
CA TRP A 48 0.41 -11.10 0.23
C TRP A 48 0.21 -11.58 1.67
N GLU A 49 -1.04 -11.72 2.12
CA GLU A 49 -1.32 -12.30 3.43
C GLU A 49 -0.74 -13.72 3.53
N ALA A 50 -1.07 -14.59 2.57
CA ALA A 50 -0.55 -15.96 2.52
C ALA A 50 0.98 -16.00 2.43
N TYR A 51 1.59 -15.10 1.66
CA TYR A 51 3.04 -14.96 1.56
C TYR A 51 3.67 -14.61 2.91
N SER A 52 3.12 -13.63 3.63
CA SER A 52 3.65 -13.22 4.93
C SER A 52 3.63 -14.36 5.96
N ILE A 53 2.53 -15.11 6.01
CA ILE A 53 2.36 -16.26 6.90
C ILE A 53 3.35 -17.37 6.54
N LYS A 54 3.41 -17.77 5.26
CA LYS A 54 4.31 -18.83 4.81
C LYS A 54 5.77 -18.48 5.07
N THR A 55 6.16 -17.26 4.76
CA THR A 55 7.54 -16.78 4.90
C THR A 55 7.98 -16.77 6.37
N THR A 56 7.12 -16.25 7.25
CA THR A 56 7.42 -16.19 8.69
C THR A 56 7.41 -17.58 9.35
N GLN A 57 6.52 -18.48 8.92
CA GLN A 57 6.52 -19.89 9.34
C GLN A 57 7.82 -20.63 8.96
N GLN A 58 8.43 -20.30 7.82
CA GLN A 58 9.72 -20.86 7.40
C GLN A 58 10.90 -20.32 8.23
N GLY A 59 10.66 -19.24 8.98
CA GLY A 59 11.61 -18.59 9.86
C GLY A 59 12.34 -17.44 9.16
N VAL A 60 12.23 -16.26 9.74
CA VAL A 60 12.96 -15.06 9.30
C VAL A 60 13.85 -14.54 10.42
N THR A 61 14.89 -13.81 10.03
CA THR A 61 15.69 -12.99 10.93
C THR A 61 15.75 -11.56 10.42
N TYR A 62 15.98 -10.63 11.33
CA TYR A 62 15.97 -9.21 11.04
C TYR A 62 17.34 -8.59 11.29
N ALA A 63 17.71 -7.62 10.46
CA ALA A 63 18.94 -6.87 10.61
C ALA A 63 18.73 -5.41 10.21
N SER A 64 19.59 -4.51 10.71
CA SER A 64 19.64 -3.13 10.26
C SER A 64 20.05 -3.05 8.78
N ALA A 65 19.43 -2.14 8.04
CA ALA A 65 19.76 -1.89 6.64
C ALA A 65 21.16 -1.29 6.47
N SER A 66 21.90 -1.83 5.50
CA SER A 66 23.10 -1.18 4.97
C SER A 66 22.74 -0.02 4.05
N SER A 67 23.71 0.80 3.66
CA SER A 67 23.50 1.85 2.66
C SER A 67 23.02 1.30 1.31
N ALA A 68 23.45 0.08 0.93
CA ALA A 68 23.00 -0.56 -0.30
C ALA A 68 21.52 -0.99 -0.21
N ASP A 69 21.08 -1.46 0.95
CA ASP A 69 19.68 -1.81 1.20
C ASP A 69 18.79 -0.55 1.16
N GLN A 70 19.24 0.54 1.77
CA GLN A 70 18.53 1.82 1.74
C GLN A 70 18.39 2.35 0.31
N GLN A 71 19.46 2.28 -0.49
CA GLN A 71 19.42 2.67 -1.91
C GLN A 71 18.50 1.79 -2.73
N PHE A 72 18.48 0.47 -2.48
CA PHE A 72 17.56 -0.45 -3.15
C PHE A 72 16.10 -0.07 -2.85
N VAL A 73 15.76 0.12 -1.57
CA VAL A 73 14.41 0.52 -1.16
C VAL A 73 14.02 1.85 -1.78
N SER A 74 14.89 2.86 -1.71
CA SER A 74 14.63 4.17 -2.32
C SER A 74 14.32 4.06 -3.81
N LYS A 75 15.21 3.39 -4.56
CA LYS A 75 15.04 3.24 -6.01
C LYS A 75 13.76 2.49 -6.36
N LYS A 76 13.41 1.45 -5.60
CA LYS A 76 12.20 0.65 -5.86
C LYS A 76 10.93 1.43 -5.52
N MET A 77 10.92 2.17 -4.42
CA MET A 77 9.80 3.04 -4.05
C MET A 77 9.60 4.15 -5.08
N ASP A 78 10.68 4.84 -5.49
CA ASP A 78 10.61 5.91 -6.50
C ASP A 78 10.12 5.40 -7.86
N ALA A 79 10.51 4.19 -8.24
CA ALA A 79 10.15 3.60 -9.52
C ALA A 79 8.74 2.99 -9.56
N GLU A 80 8.27 2.38 -8.47
CA GLU A 80 7.09 1.50 -8.51
C GLU A 80 5.89 1.99 -7.68
N TYR A 81 6.07 2.94 -6.75
CA TYR A 81 5.00 3.30 -5.80
C TYR A 81 3.80 3.98 -6.45
N ALA A 82 4.01 4.93 -7.35
CA ALA A 82 2.92 5.60 -8.04
C ALA A 82 2.09 4.60 -8.87
N ASP A 83 2.76 3.72 -9.62
CA ASP A 83 2.07 2.70 -10.42
C ASP A 83 1.34 1.67 -9.56
N ALA A 84 1.93 1.25 -8.44
CA ALA A 84 1.28 0.36 -7.49
C ALA A 84 0.01 0.99 -6.89
N LEU A 85 0.04 2.28 -6.55
CA LEU A 85 -1.14 3.00 -6.05
C LEU A 85 -2.20 3.16 -7.15
N TYR A 86 -1.79 3.49 -8.37
CA TYR A 86 -2.69 3.60 -9.53
C TYR A 86 -3.39 2.28 -9.82
N ARG A 87 -2.66 1.16 -9.82
CA ARG A 87 -3.23 -0.18 -10.04
C ARG A 87 -4.38 -0.48 -9.08
N VAL A 88 -4.22 -0.09 -7.81
CA VAL A 88 -5.23 -0.32 -6.77
C VAL A 88 -6.38 0.68 -6.82
N SER A 89 -6.10 1.92 -7.23
CA SER A 89 -7.09 3.01 -7.22
C SER A 89 -7.91 3.12 -8.51
N SER A 90 -7.34 2.69 -9.64
CA SER A 90 -7.95 2.84 -10.97
C SER A 90 -9.30 2.11 -11.13
N PRO A 91 -9.57 0.94 -10.50
CA PRO A 91 -10.91 0.33 -10.53
C PRO A 91 -12.00 1.21 -9.89
N PHE A 92 -11.65 2.24 -9.14
CA PHE A 92 -12.62 3.14 -8.51
C PHE A 92 -12.76 4.48 -9.26
N ALA A 93 -11.90 4.77 -10.24
CA ALA A 93 -11.96 5.98 -11.06
C ALA A 93 -12.82 5.76 -12.31
N ARG A 94 -14.14 5.92 -12.17
CA ARG A 94 -15.12 5.53 -13.21
C ARG A 94 -15.39 6.58 -14.29
N SER A 95 -15.47 7.84 -13.90
CA SER A 95 -15.64 8.96 -14.84
C SER A 95 -14.29 9.48 -15.36
N ASP A 96 -14.28 10.09 -16.54
CA ASP A 96 -13.08 10.75 -17.09
C ASP A 96 -12.54 11.80 -16.12
N LYS A 97 -13.42 12.57 -15.47
CA LYS A 97 -13.07 13.52 -14.41
C LYS A 97 -12.32 12.84 -13.25
N THR A 98 -12.79 11.68 -12.78
CA THR A 98 -12.11 10.94 -11.69
C THR A 98 -10.80 10.29 -12.14
N LYS A 99 -10.68 9.90 -13.42
CA LYS A 99 -9.44 9.38 -13.99
C LYS A 99 -8.38 10.46 -14.15
N GLU A 100 -8.78 11.63 -14.66
CA GLU A 100 -7.91 12.82 -14.74
C GLU A 100 -7.46 13.27 -13.35
N GLN A 101 -8.37 13.29 -12.38
CA GLN A 101 -8.02 13.61 -11.00
C GLN A 101 -7.03 12.60 -10.41
N LEU A 102 -7.25 11.30 -10.62
CA LEU A 102 -6.31 10.26 -10.19
C LEU A 102 -4.93 10.43 -10.84
N ALA A 103 -4.87 10.70 -12.14
CA ALA A 103 -3.62 10.94 -12.85
C ALA A 103 -2.90 12.20 -12.33
N LYS A 104 -3.65 13.25 -12.00
CA LYS A 104 -3.12 14.49 -11.44
C LYS A 104 -2.60 14.31 -10.01
N ASP A 105 -3.29 13.54 -9.19
CA ASP A 105 -2.85 13.26 -7.83
C ASP A 105 -1.64 12.30 -7.84
N ASN A 106 -1.56 11.37 -8.80
CA ASN A 106 -0.51 10.36 -8.85
C ASN A 106 0.73 10.78 -9.66
N GLN A 107 1.11 12.06 -9.64
CA GLN A 107 2.26 12.56 -10.41
C GLN A 107 3.62 12.21 -9.80
N GLY A 108 3.68 11.92 -8.50
CA GLY A 108 4.90 11.49 -7.84
C GLY A 108 4.85 11.63 -6.33
N TYR A 109 5.89 11.10 -5.68
CA TYR A 109 6.02 11.06 -4.23
C TYR A 109 7.47 11.35 -3.83
N ARG A 110 7.63 12.02 -2.69
CA ARG A 110 8.92 12.14 -2.01
C ARG A 110 8.84 11.37 -0.70
N PHE A 111 9.77 10.43 -0.51
CA PHE A 111 9.81 9.60 0.68
C PHE A 111 10.88 10.06 1.65
N LYS A 112 10.57 9.95 2.94
CA LYS A 112 11.55 10.00 4.03
C LYS A 112 11.43 8.70 4.81
N TYR A 113 12.53 7.95 4.90
CA TYR A 113 12.56 6.67 5.59
C TYR A 113 12.94 6.88 7.05
N ASN A 114 12.02 6.54 7.96
CA ASN A 114 12.27 6.60 9.40
C ASN A 114 13.00 5.34 9.90
N GLU A 115 12.73 4.19 9.29
CA GLU A 115 13.45 2.94 9.55
C GLU A 115 13.37 2.01 8.34
N ILE A 116 14.45 1.27 8.08
CA ILE A 116 14.48 0.17 7.11
C ILE A 116 15.12 -1.05 7.79
N MET A 117 14.31 -2.08 7.98
CA MET A 117 14.74 -3.35 8.56
C MET A 117 14.80 -4.42 7.48
N VAL A 118 15.97 -5.02 7.31
CA VAL A 118 16.20 -6.11 6.37
C VAL A 118 15.57 -7.38 6.91
N VAL A 119 14.74 -8.02 6.10
CA VAL A 119 14.18 -9.33 6.40
C VAL A 119 15.00 -10.37 5.64
N LYS A 120 15.52 -11.36 6.38
CA LYS A 120 16.34 -12.44 5.85
C LYS A 120 15.67 -13.78 6.09
N ASP A 121 15.80 -14.69 5.14
CA ASP A 121 15.48 -16.08 5.35
C ASP A 121 16.44 -16.68 6.39
N LYS A 122 15.90 -17.31 7.44
CA LYS A 122 16.71 -17.80 8.56
C LYS A 122 17.67 -18.92 8.16
N LYS A 123 17.33 -19.72 7.16
CA LYS A 123 18.12 -20.91 6.76
C LYS A 123 19.29 -20.54 5.86
N THR A 124 19.06 -19.60 4.95
CA THR A 124 20.01 -19.23 3.90
C THR A 124 20.70 -17.90 4.16
N ALA A 125 20.22 -17.11 5.11
CA ALA A 125 20.64 -15.73 5.38
C ALA A 125 20.45 -14.76 4.19
N ASN A 126 19.76 -15.19 3.14
CA ASN A 126 19.45 -14.35 1.99
C ASN A 126 18.41 -13.29 2.36
N THR A 127 18.65 -12.06 1.91
CA THR A 127 17.64 -10.99 2.00
C THR A 127 16.45 -11.33 1.11
N ILE A 128 15.27 -11.40 1.72
CA ILE A 128 13.99 -11.64 1.04
C ILE A 128 13.25 -10.32 0.78
N GLY A 129 13.44 -9.32 1.62
CA GLY A 129 12.86 -8.00 1.45
C GLY A 129 13.10 -7.09 2.65
N TYR A 130 12.30 -6.05 2.76
CA TYR A 130 12.53 -4.94 3.67
C TYR A 130 11.24 -4.47 4.31
N CYS A 131 11.24 -4.37 5.63
CA CYS A 131 10.20 -3.71 6.40
C CYS A 131 10.55 -2.24 6.55
N VAL A 132 9.71 -1.36 6.01
CA VAL A 132 9.99 0.06 5.88
C VAL A 132 8.97 0.86 6.67
N ASN A 133 9.43 1.77 7.52
CA ASN A 133 8.60 2.85 8.06
C ASN A 133 8.98 4.16 7.35
N TYR A 134 7.99 4.89 6.85
CA TYR A 134 8.22 6.06 6.02
C TYR A 134 7.17 7.15 6.19
N ASP A 135 7.60 8.37 5.90
CA ASP A 135 6.75 9.51 5.59
C ASP A 135 6.74 9.71 4.08
N SER A 136 5.63 10.22 3.54
CA SER A 136 5.56 10.59 2.13
C SER A 136 4.85 11.93 1.95
N ASP A 137 5.41 12.73 1.05
CA ASP A 137 4.76 13.94 0.55
C ASP A 137 4.44 13.74 -0.94
N GLN A 138 3.22 14.10 -1.36
CA GLN A 138 2.80 14.03 -2.76
C GLN A 138 3.44 15.16 -3.57
N ILE A 139 3.87 14.87 -4.78
CA ILE A 139 4.42 15.85 -5.73
C ILE A 139 3.35 16.17 -6.77
N GLU A 140 3.13 17.46 -7.02
CA GLU A 140 2.25 17.97 -8.07
C GLU A 140 3.00 19.09 -8.82
N ASN A 141 3.10 18.99 -10.14
CA ASN A 141 3.82 19.91 -11.02
C ASN A 141 5.28 20.15 -10.59
N GLY A 142 5.95 19.09 -10.13
CA GLY A 142 7.36 19.14 -9.70
C GLY A 142 7.60 19.77 -8.33
N GLN A 143 6.55 20.14 -7.59
CA GLN A 143 6.65 20.69 -6.24
C GLN A 143 5.89 19.83 -5.23
N VAL A 144 6.27 19.94 -3.96
CA VAL A 144 5.54 19.28 -2.87
C VAL A 144 4.15 19.91 -2.78
N LYS A 145 3.12 19.09 -2.96
CA LYS A 145 1.73 19.53 -2.87
C LYS A 145 1.44 19.98 -1.44
N PRO A 146 0.96 21.22 -1.23
CA PRO A 146 0.59 21.69 0.09
C PRO A 146 -0.72 20.99 0.52
N VAL A 147 -0.59 19.98 1.38
CA VAL A 147 -1.72 19.28 2.01
C VAL A 147 -1.76 19.56 3.51
N LYS A 148 -2.95 19.47 4.12
CA LYS A 148 -3.10 19.63 5.58
C LYS A 148 -2.38 18.50 6.29
N GLU A 149 -1.88 18.73 7.51
CA GLU A 149 -1.12 17.73 8.25
C GLU A 149 -1.86 16.39 8.40
N LYS A 150 -3.18 16.44 8.61
CA LYS A 150 -4.05 15.26 8.69
C LYS A 150 -4.14 14.42 7.42
N ASP A 151 -3.78 15.00 6.28
CA ASP A 151 -3.84 14.37 4.95
C ASP A 151 -2.43 13.95 4.49
N LYS A 152 -1.40 14.15 5.32
CA LYS A 152 -0.03 13.70 5.05
C LYS A 152 0.14 12.24 5.44
N ILE A 153 0.92 11.52 4.62
CA ILE A 153 1.36 10.17 4.94
C ILE A 153 2.53 10.30 5.92
N ARG A 154 2.31 9.88 7.17
CA ARG A 154 3.28 9.94 8.26
C ARG A 154 3.33 8.62 8.99
N ASN A 155 4.54 8.12 9.27
CA ASN A 155 4.75 6.88 10.00
C ASN A 155 4.03 5.66 9.39
N HIS A 156 3.90 5.64 8.06
CA HIS A 156 3.31 4.52 7.34
C HIS A 156 4.30 3.37 7.21
N PHE A 157 3.76 2.18 6.96
CA PHE A 157 4.53 0.96 6.79
C PHE A 157 4.38 0.45 5.37
N ILE A 158 5.41 -0.20 4.85
CA ILE A 158 5.31 -0.99 3.62
C ILE A 158 6.36 -2.10 3.67
N TYR A 159 6.03 -3.24 3.08
CA TYR A 159 7.02 -4.28 2.83
C TYR A 159 7.47 -4.24 1.38
N VAL A 160 8.78 -4.10 1.20
CA VAL A 160 9.42 -4.07 -0.12
C VAL A 160 10.08 -5.42 -0.33
N ASP A 161 9.46 -6.27 -1.13
CA ASP A 161 10.07 -7.54 -1.52
C ASP A 161 11.25 -7.31 -2.47
N LYS A 162 12.26 -8.19 -2.41
CA LYS A 162 13.46 -8.05 -3.23
C LYS A 162 13.21 -8.37 -4.70
N VAL A 163 12.23 -9.22 -5.01
CA VAL A 163 11.99 -9.75 -6.36
C VAL A 163 10.61 -9.36 -6.88
N LYS A 164 9.58 -9.41 -6.04
CA LYS A 164 8.20 -9.09 -6.46
C LYS A 164 8.04 -7.59 -6.75
N PRO A 165 7.12 -7.20 -7.64
CA PRO A 165 6.70 -5.81 -7.78
C PRO A 165 6.18 -5.25 -6.46
N LEU A 166 6.34 -3.95 -6.26
CA LEU A 166 5.81 -3.25 -5.11
C LEU A 166 4.28 -3.38 -5.04
N SER A 167 3.78 -3.58 -3.83
CA SER A 167 2.35 -3.64 -3.55
C SER A 167 1.99 -2.80 -2.34
N VAL A 168 1.07 -1.87 -2.54
CA VAL A 168 0.50 -1.05 -1.47
C VAL A 168 -0.43 -1.86 -0.55
N MET A 169 -0.78 -3.10 -0.90
CA MET A 169 -1.52 -4.01 -0.01
C MET A 169 -0.70 -4.41 1.23
N THR A 170 0.62 -4.31 1.16
CA THR A 170 1.51 -4.64 2.29
C THR A 170 1.56 -3.56 3.39
N VAL A 171 0.88 -2.42 3.18
CA VAL A 171 0.82 -1.29 4.15
C VAL A 171 -0.02 -1.63 5.39
N GLY A 172 -0.85 -2.68 5.31
CA GLY A 172 -1.76 -3.08 6.38
C GLY A 172 -1.06 -3.40 7.70
N SER A 173 -1.70 -3.03 8.82
CA SER A 173 -1.12 -3.25 10.15
C SER A 173 -0.93 -4.73 10.48
N ASP A 174 -1.83 -5.60 10.01
CA ASP A 174 -1.77 -7.03 10.30
C ASP A 174 -0.66 -7.70 9.49
N PHE A 175 -0.54 -7.35 8.20
CA PHE A 175 0.61 -7.75 7.38
C PHE A 175 1.91 -7.30 8.04
N THR A 176 2.01 -6.03 8.46
CA THR A 176 3.22 -5.49 9.07
C THR A 176 3.57 -6.23 10.37
N LYS A 177 2.61 -6.48 11.26
CA LYS A 177 2.87 -7.22 12.51
C LYS A 177 3.33 -8.65 12.23
N VAL A 178 2.73 -9.32 11.25
CA VAL A 178 3.11 -10.69 10.87
C VAL A 178 4.51 -10.69 10.26
N MET A 179 4.73 -9.91 9.20
CA MET A 179 5.98 -9.95 8.42
C MET A 179 7.16 -9.27 9.12
N CYS A 180 6.91 -8.13 9.76
CA CYS A 180 7.93 -7.27 10.37
C CYS A 180 8.01 -7.41 11.89
N GLY A 181 7.09 -8.15 12.51
CA GLY A 181 7.01 -8.30 13.96
C GLY A 181 6.27 -7.15 14.64
N GLU A 182 5.60 -7.48 15.75
CA GLU A 182 4.84 -6.50 16.54
C GLU A 182 5.71 -5.40 17.14
N GLU A 183 6.95 -5.71 17.52
CA GLU A 183 7.87 -4.74 18.12
C GLU A 183 8.18 -3.60 17.14
N PHE A 184 8.49 -3.94 15.88
CA PHE A 184 8.73 -2.96 14.82
C PHE A 184 7.50 -2.08 14.60
N TYR A 185 6.31 -2.68 14.44
CA TYR A 185 5.08 -1.93 14.26
C TYR A 185 4.81 -0.98 15.45
N ASN A 186 4.92 -1.49 16.67
CA ASN A 186 4.64 -0.70 17.87
C ASN A 186 5.62 0.45 18.10
N LYS A 187 6.88 0.27 17.69
CA LYS A 187 7.93 1.29 17.81
C LYS A 187 7.69 2.48 16.89
N TYR A 188 7.25 2.23 15.65
CA TYR A 188 7.18 3.28 14.62
C TYR A 188 5.77 3.71 14.20
N LYS A 189 4.70 3.20 14.83
CA LYS A 189 3.31 3.62 14.52
C LYS A 189 2.90 5.00 15.05
N LYS A 190 3.80 5.71 15.73
CA LYS A 190 3.51 6.94 16.49
C LYS A 190 4.10 8.14 15.80
#